data_AF-A0A0V8JE03-F1
#
_entry.id   AF-A0A0V8JE03-F1
#
_cell.length_a   1.000
_cell.length_b   1.000
_cell.length_c   1.000
_cell.angle_alpha   90.00
_cell.angle_beta   90.00
_cell.angle_gamma   90.00
#
_symmetry.space_group_name_H-M   'P 1'
#
loop_
_entity.id
_entity.type
_entity.pdbx_description
1 polymer ?
#
loop_
_entity_poly.entity_id
_entity_poly.type
_entity_poly.pdbx_seq_one_letter_code
_entity_poly.pdbx_strand_id
1 'polypeptide(L)'
;MTLRAEHPDLYQAVDSLHEAYVEYSRTIDKLDDIGVQITSFEGVVEHIEKGITSLLPNGAPWFEEYIENFSTDDLFTIEKLAMEDKIESVGASSDGVKVILQNKEVAIHRPLEIINEA
;
A
#
# COMPACT_ATOMS: atom_id res chain seq x y z
N MET A 1 14.44 11.34 -11.33
CA MET A 1 14.19 10.11 -12.13
C MET A 1 13.18 9.30 -11.32
N THR A 2 12.08 8.86 -11.92
CA THR A 2 11.01 8.13 -11.20
C THR A 2 11.31 6.64 -11.18
N LEU A 3 10.93 5.93 -10.11
CA LEU A 3 11.14 4.47 -9.97
C LEU A 3 10.53 3.68 -11.14
N ARG A 4 9.40 4.18 -11.68
CA ARG A 4 8.76 3.70 -12.91
C ARG A 4 9.69 3.68 -14.13
N ALA A 5 10.64 4.61 -14.25
CA ALA A 5 11.57 4.68 -15.38
C ALA A 5 12.79 3.75 -15.21
N GLU A 6 13.12 3.37 -13.98
CA GLU A 6 14.29 2.53 -13.65
C GLU A 6 13.95 1.04 -13.73
N HIS A 7 12.72 0.65 -13.36
CA HIS A 7 12.27 -0.74 -13.36
C HIS A 7 10.83 -0.88 -13.91
N PRO A 8 10.60 -0.67 -15.22
CA PRO A 8 9.25 -0.61 -15.79
C PRO A 8 8.46 -1.93 -15.66
N ASP A 9 9.11 -3.08 -15.83
CA ASP A 9 8.44 -4.38 -15.74
C ASP A 9 8.04 -4.73 -14.30
N LEU A 10 8.91 -4.43 -13.33
CA LEU A 10 8.62 -4.61 -11.90
C LEU A 10 7.48 -3.70 -11.47
N TYR A 11 7.51 -2.43 -11.89
CA TYR A 11 6.44 -1.48 -11.61
C TYR A 11 5.10 -2.01 -12.14
N GLN A 12 5.05 -2.41 -13.41
CA GLN A 12 3.81 -2.94 -14.00
C GLN A 12 3.31 -4.20 -13.28
N ALA A 13 4.22 -5.09 -12.85
CA ALA A 13 3.84 -6.29 -12.13
C ALA A 13 3.22 -5.97 -10.75
N VAL A 14 3.84 -5.08 -9.98
CA VAL A 14 3.32 -4.64 -8.69
C VAL A 14 2.00 -3.89 -8.88
N ASP A 15 1.92 -2.98 -9.85
CA ASP A 15 0.71 -2.22 -10.17
C ASP A 15 -0.47 -3.14 -10.47
N SER A 16 -0.27 -4.13 -11.34
CA SER A 16 -1.32 -5.09 -11.71
C SER A 16 -1.79 -5.93 -10.52
N LEU A 17 -0.86 -6.37 -9.66
CA LEU A 17 -1.19 -7.12 -8.45
C LEU A 17 -1.91 -6.23 -7.42
N HIS A 18 -1.48 -4.99 -7.26
CA HIS A 18 -2.07 -4.05 -6.31
C HIS A 18 -3.49 -3.65 -6.72
N GLU A 19 -3.73 -3.35 -8.01
CA GLU A 19 -5.07 -3.11 -8.54
C GLU A 19 -5.99 -4.32 -8.29
N ALA A 20 -5.50 -5.53 -8.54
CA ALA A 20 -6.25 -6.75 -8.28
C ALA A 20 -6.55 -6.91 -6.79
N TYR A 21 -5.58 -6.70 -5.89
CA TYR A 21 -5.78 -6.74 -4.44
C TYR A 21 -6.94 -5.80 -4.05
N VAL A 22 -6.86 -4.53 -4.45
CA VAL A 22 -7.85 -3.50 -4.09
C VAL A 22 -9.24 -3.84 -4.64
N GLU A 23 -9.33 -4.38 -5.86
CA GLU A 23 -10.60 -4.80 -6.45
C GLU A 23 -11.23 -5.98 -5.69
N TYR A 24 -10.43 -6.98 -5.32
CA TYR A 24 -10.90 -8.13 -4.55
C TYR A 24 -11.32 -7.72 -3.14
N SER A 25 -10.51 -6.95 -2.40
CA SER A 25 -10.86 -6.49 -1.05
C SER A 25 -12.17 -5.71 -1.05
N ARG A 26 -12.33 -4.74 -1.96
CA ARG A 26 -13.59 -3.98 -2.10
C ARG A 26 -14.79 -4.85 -2.47
N THR A 27 -14.56 -5.92 -3.21
CA THR A 27 -15.64 -6.86 -3.59
C THR A 27 -16.04 -7.70 -2.40
N ILE A 28 -15.09 -8.18 -1.60
CA ILE A 28 -15.34 -8.90 -0.35
C ILE A 28 -16.15 -8.01 0.61
N ASP A 29 -15.72 -6.76 0.83
CA ASP A 29 -16.42 -5.82 1.72
C ASP A 29 -17.88 -5.60 1.28
N LYS A 30 -18.11 -5.34 -0.01
CA LYS A 30 -19.47 -5.14 -0.55
C LYS A 30 -20.35 -6.38 -0.39
N LEU A 31 -19.76 -7.57 -0.47
CA LEU A 31 -20.48 -8.81 -0.29
C LEU A 31 -20.83 -9.04 1.19
N ASP A 32 -19.89 -8.76 2.09
CA ASP A 32 -20.12 -8.83 3.54
C ASP A 32 -21.21 -7.82 3.98
N ASP A 33 -21.20 -6.60 3.41
CA ASP A 33 -22.22 -5.56 3.64
C ASP A 33 -23.65 -6.02 3.32
N ILE A 34 -23.82 -6.93 2.36
CA ILE A 34 -25.12 -7.50 1.99
C ILE A 34 -25.38 -8.87 2.63
N GLY A 35 -24.55 -9.28 3.58
CA GLY A 35 -24.66 -10.52 4.35
C GLY A 35 -24.16 -11.78 3.62
N VAL A 36 -23.32 -11.61 2.59
CA VAL A 36 -22.72 -12.72 1.82
C VAL A 36 -21.24 -12.83 2.14
N GLN A 37 -20.88 -13.80 2.97
CA GLN A 37 -19.48 -14.08 3.29
C GLN A 37 -18.87 -15.04 2.25
N ILE A 38 -17.89 -14.57 1.48
CA ILE A 38 -17.16 -15.38 0.50
C ILE A 38 -15.70 -15.56 0.93
N THR A 39 -15.44 -16.63 1.67
CA THR A 39 -14.09 -16.98 2.14
C THR A 39 -13.17 -17.47 1.01
N SER A 40 -13.72 -17.87 -0.14
CA SER A 40 -12.90 -18.30 -1.28
C SER A 40 -12.06 -17.18 -1.89
N PHE A 41 -12.42 -15.91 -1.66
CA PHE A 41 -11.62 -14.77 -2.13
C PHE A 41 -10.51 -14.38 -1.16
N GLU A 42 -10.61 -14.74 0.13
CA GLU A 42 -9.56 -14.47 1.12
C GLU A 42 -8.22 -15.10 0.71
N GLY A 43 -8.25 -16.36 0.25
CA GLY A 43 -7.04 -17.03 -0.25
C GLY A 43 -6.47 -16.40 -1.52
N VAL A 44 -7.29 -15.79 -2.37
CA VAL A 44 -6.82 -15.07 -3.56
C VAL A 44 -6.10 -13.79 -3.15
N VAL A 45 -6.69 -13.01 -2.24
CA VAL A 45 -6.09 -11.79 -1.69
C VAL A 45 -4.75 -12.11 -1.02
N GLU A 46 -4.69 -13.17 -0.21
CA GLU A 46 -3.44 -13.62 0.44
C GLU A 46 -2.34 -13.98 -0.58
N HIS A 47 -2.70 -14.63 -1.70
CA HIS A 47 -1.73 -14.94 -2.75
C HIS A 47 -1.24 -13.70 -3.51
N ILE A 48 -2.12 -12.72 -3.74
CA ILE A 48 -1.75 -11.45 -4.35
C ILE A 48 -0.81 -10.69 -3.43
N GLU A 49 -1.14 -10.59 -2.14
CA GLU A 49 -0.32 -9.94 -1.11
C GLU A 49 1.08 -10.56 -1.04
N LYS A 50 1.19 -11.89 -0.98
CA LYS A 50 2.48 -12.60 -1.06
C LYS A 50 3.27 -12.28 -2.33
N GLY A 51 2.57 -12.09 -3.45
CA GLY A 51 3.17 -11.66 -4.71
C GLY A 51 3.81 -10.29 -4.59
N ILE A 52 3.08 -9.31 -4.06
CA ILE A 52 3.57 -7.94 -3.84
C ILE A 52 4.74 -7.95 -2.84
N THR A 53 4.59 -8.63 -1.71
CA THR A 53 5.64 -8.79 -0.68
C THR A 53 6.92 -9.42 -1.23
N SER A 54 6.79 -10.38 -2.15
CA SER A 54 7.97 -11.00 -2.79
C SER A 54 8.69 -10.06 -3.76
N LEU A 55 7.95 -9.13 -4.37
CA LEU A 55 8.48 -8.14 -5.32
C LEU A 55 9.07 -6.91 -4.61
N LEU A 56 8.55 -6.56 -3.42
CA LEU A 56 8.97 -5.42 -2.60
C LEU A 56 9.32 -5.89 -1.17
N PRO A 57 10.38 -6.70 -1.01
CA PRO A 57 10.65 -7.42 0.23
C PRO A 57 11.10 -6.52 1.39
N ASN A 58 11.70 -5.35 1.12
CA ASN A 58 12.17 -4.46 2.18
C ASN A 58 11.02 -3.61 2.72
N GLY A 59 10.11 -3.20 1.85
CA GLY A 59 8.94 -2.38 2.16
C GLY A 59 7.80 -3.18 2.79
N ALA A 60 7.68 -4.48 2.51
CA ALA A 60 6.53 -5.29 2.93
C ALA A 60 6.17 -5.18 4.43
N PRO A 61 7.11 -5.25 5.38
CA PRO A 61 6.79 -5.12 6.81
C PRO A 61 6.14 -3.80 7.20
N TRP A 62 6.20 -2.78 6.32
CA TRP A 62 5.70 -1.44 6.56
C TRP A 62 4.33 -1.19 5.89
N PHE A 63 3.96 -1.95 4.87
CA PHE A 63 2.71 -1.73 4.15
C PHE A 63 1.74 -2.90 4.14
N GLU A 64 2.14 -4.12 4.52
CA GLU A 64 1.30 -5.33 4.37
C GLU A 64 -0.09 -5.18 5.02
N GLU A 65 -0.15 -4.64 6.25
CA GLU A 65 -1.42 -4.39 6.97
C GLU A 65 -2.27 -3.26 6.38
N TYR A 66 -1.70 -2.44 5.50
CA TYR A 66 -2.27 -1.17 5.03
C TYR A 66 -2.22 -1.03 3.50
N ILE A 67 -2.01 -2.14 2.79
CA ILE A 67 -1.63 -2.13 1.38
C ILE A 67 -2.68 -1.46 0.49
N GLU A 68 -3.97 -1.58 0.86
CA GLU A 68 -5.10 -0.92 0.20
C GLU A 68 -5.15 0.60 0.37
N ASN A 69 -4.44 1.14 1.37
CA ASN A 69 -4.39 2.57 1.65
C ASN A 69 -3.27 3.29 0.88
N PHE A 70 -2.37 2.54 0.26
CA PHE A 70 -1.24 3.06 -0.47
C PHE A 70 -1.47 2.94 -1.98
N SER A 71 -0.96 3.90 -2.76
CA SER A 71 -0.84 3.74 -4.21
C SER A 71 0.40 2.91 -4.57
N THR A 72 0.48 2.42 -5.81
CA THR A 72 1.68 1.74 -6.31
C THR A 72 2.95 2.57 -6.12
N ASP A 73 2.89 3.88 -6.40
CA ASP A 73 4.02 4.80 -6.20
C ASP A 73 4.44 4.88 -4.72
N ASP A 74 3.49 4.80 -3.79
CA ASP A 74 3.75 4.78 -2.35
C ASP A 74 4.45 3.48 -1.93
N LEU A 75 4.00 2.33 -2.44
CA LEU A 75 4.63 1.04 -2.16
C LEU A 75 6.11 1.04 -2.60
N PHE A 76 6.41 1.58 -3.78
CA PHE A 76 7.78 1.73 -4.26
C PHE A 76 8.59 2.76 -3.45
N THR A 77 7.95 3.83 -2.98
CA THR A 77 8.59 4.81 -2.11
C THR A 77 8.95 4.19 -0.76
N ILE A 78 8.05 3.39 -0.18
CA ILE A 78 8.27 2.65 1.06
C ILE A 78 9.40 1.63 0.88
N GLU A 79 9.41 0.85 -0.20
CA GLU A 79 10.50 -0.09 -0.54
C GLU A 79 11.85 0.62 -0.52
N LYS A 80 11.95 1.74 -1.23
CA LYS A 80 13.20 2.51 -1.30
C LYS A 80 13.63 3.04 0.08
N LEU A 81 12.71 3.60 0.85
CA LEU A 81 13.02 4.15 2.18
C LEU A 81 13.40 3.06 3.17
N ALA A 82 12.80 1.87 3.07
CA ALA A 82 13.14 0.72 3.88
C ALA A 82 14.53 0.16 3.54
N MET A 83 14.90 0.10 2.25
CA MET A 83 16.26 -0.27 1.82
C MET A 83 17.35 0.66 2.39
N GLU A 84 16.99 1.90 2.67
CA GLU A 84 17.88 2.92 3.25
C GLU A 84 17.78 3.00 4.79
N ASP A 85 17.02 2.09 5.43
CA ASP A 85 16.74 2.06 6.87
C ASP A 85 16.23 3.40 7.42
N LYS A 86 15.34 4.06 6.66
CA LYS A 86 14.83 5.42 6.97
C LYS A 86 13.46 5.42 7.65
N ILE A 87 12.75 4.30 7.68
CA ILE A 87 11.41 4.21 8.25
C ILE A 87 11.53 3.90 9.75
N GLU A 88 10.81 4.65 10.57
CA GLU A 88 10.70 4.45 12.01
C GLU A 88 9.43 3.65 12.36
N SER A 89 8.28 4.05 11.80
CA SER A 89 7.00 3.37 12.03
C SER A 89 5.99 3.65 10.92
N VAL A 90 5.01 2.77 10.78
CA VAL A 90 3.79 2.99 10.00
C VAL A 90 2.59 2.80 10.92
N GLY A 91 1.58 3.65 10.78
CA GLY A 91 0.37 3.52 11.57
C GLY A 91 -0.84 4.25 11.01
N ALA A 92 -2.02 3.78 11.40
CA ALA A 92 -3.28 4.44 11.12
C ALA A 92 -3.43 5.75 11.92
N SER A 93 -4.03 6.75 11.30
CA SER A 93 -4.40 8.02 11.91
C SER A 93 -5.81 8.41 11.48
N SER A 94 -6.36 9.49 12.05
CA SER A 94 -7.65 10.08 11.63
C SER A 94 -7.70 10.44 10.13
N ASP A 95 -6.53 10.50 9.51
CA ASP A 95 -6.28 11.02 8.18
C ASP A 95 -5.95 9.91 7.18
N GLY A 96 -5.99 8.65 7.60
CA GLY A 96 -5.45 7.52 6.85
C GLY A 96 -4.12 7.04 7.43
N VAL A 97 -3.37 6.28 6.63
CA VAL A 97 -2.13 5.62 7.05
C VAL A 97 -0.95 6.57 6.83
N LYS A 98 -0.05 6.63 7.80
CA LYS A 98 1.12 7.51 7.78
C LYS A 98 2.41 6.70 7.95
N VAL A 99 3.40 7.02 7.13
CA VAL A 99 4.79 6.55 7.28
C VAL A 99 5.60 7.62 8.01
N ILE A 100 6.18 7.25 9.15
CA ILE A 100 7.04 8.08 9.98
C ILE A 100 8.49 7.71 9.69
N LEU A 101 9.30 8.69 9.30
CA LEU A 101 10.73 8.50 9.05
C LEU A 101 11.55 8.81 10.31
N GLN A 102 12.72 8.19 10.43
CA GLN A 102 13.65 8.39 11.57
C GLN A 102 14.05 9.87 11.78
N ASN A 103 13.97 10.69 10.72
CA ASN A 103 14.24 12.15 10.77
C ASN A 103 12.98 13.00 11.07
N LYS A 104 11.86 12.38 11.45
CA LYS A 104 10.54 13.00 11.70
C LYS A 104 9.84 13.64 10.50
N GLU A 105 10.34 13.41 9.29
CA GLU A 105 9.58 13.72 8.07
C GLU A 105 8.48 12.67 7.87
N VAL A 106 7.29 13.09 7.43
CA VAL A 106 6.14 12.21 7.17
C VAL A 106 5.97 12.08 5.66
N ALA A 107 5.90 10.85 5.15
CA ALA A 107 5.69 10.61 3.73
C ALA A 107 4.42 9.77 3.47
N ILE A 108 3.38 10.47 2.98
CA ILE A 108 2.30 10.05 2.03
C ILE A 108 1.13 9.16 2.59
N HIS A 109 -0.18 9.30 2.24
CA HIS A 109 -1.01 10.27 1.47
C HIS A 109 -2.41 10.45 2.15
N ARG A 110 -3.01 11.66 2.12
CA ARG A 110 -4.47 11.92 2.09
C ARG A 110 -4.90 12.28 0.66
N PRO A 111 -6.15 12.05 0.19
CA PRO A 111 -6.71 12.91 -0.85
C PRO A 111 -6.85 14.35 -0.29
N LEU A 112 -6.41 15.34 -1.07
CA LEU A 112 -6.29 16.76 -0.69
C LEU A 112 -7.58 17.35 -0.07
N GLU A 113 -7.48 17.84 1.17
CA GLU A 113 -8.32 18.95 1.65
C GLU A 113 -7.41 20.15 1.97
N ILE A 114 -7.72 21.29 1.33
CA ILE A 114 -7.06 22.57 1.57
C ILE A 114 -7.48 23.07 2.95
N ILE A 115 -6.59 23.05 3.93
CA ILE A 115 -6.78 23.81 5.16
C ILE A 115 -6.19 25.21 4.92
N ASN A 116 -7.06 26.17 4.60
CA ASN A 116 -6.73 27.58 4.77
C ASN A 116 -6.87 27.90 6.27
N GLU A 117 -5.75 28.00 6.99
CA GLU A 117 -5.78 28.63 8.31
C GLU A 117 -5.94 30.15 8.13
N ALA A 118 -6.94 30.71 8.83
CA ALA A 118 -7.19 32.13 8.98
C ALA A 118 -6.65 32.61 10.33
#